data_AF-A0A4R8QVB9-F1
#
_entry.id   AF-A0A4R8QVB9-F1
#
_cell.length_a   1.000
_cell.length_b   1.000
_cell.length_c   1.000
_cell.angle_alpha   90.00
_cell.angle_beta   90.00
_cell.angle_gamma   90.00
#
_symmetry.space_group_name_H-M   'P 1'
#
loop_
_entity.id
_entity.type
_entity.pdbx_description
1 polymer ?
#
loop_
_entity_poly.entity_id
_entity_poly.type
_entity_poly.pdbx_seq_one_letter_code
_entity_poly.pdbx_strand_id
1 'polypeptide(L)'
;MSQTHTLARNDSNRSRRSIAKLPLTNEPSSSQEQAALRSIFPTYNPEVPLNQQDYFPTQTSPTHIPRAVINRTTWYPEPEEEGREPQQRSPVTSPMNGNSAPRWPRRRVEPPVIPNVSSNEHMKNLWKVSNGWKASASEGRVYCMKLSQEKDAPVYTLSSASQPFYNLRLDPTSASAYVTLSRHDPSKIYKTPSPPSSSSASSILGGVVGHHKDNTNGKAAENKNWQEVLTTTLEEESRKHPPEDGLVALLYPQAAAKMALDRPNDAAAVATAETECARLVWDDDSASHFLVHPALATPFCVAIDRSPAWSRVEYTLEHHESPQHLAKLTRDGTGGGWLEVDTAIASKVDSFFLVDVAVAALLLVAASDEKNAKVETFEPPPAPREPAGAGGERRLSRREEKKKRAAAAAKRGKMEEFEVDIESQDLSFAKLEQVGKETRDKMPWPLRAAFKVLSAVFKCFVWALTLAFKALAAVIRGLARCVGVKSK
;
A
#
# COMPACT_ATOMS: atom_id res chain seq x y z
N MET A 1 58.62 16.63 -11.39
CA MET A 1 58.94 15.26 -11.86
C MET A 1 58.03 14.32 -11.08
N SER A 2 56.80 14.09 -11.56
CA SER A 2 56.37 13.00 -12.47
C SER A 2 56.27 11.64 -11.74
N GLN A 3 55.07 11.24 -11.30
CA GLN A 3 54.03 10.45 -12.03
C GLN A 3 54.21 8.93 -11.80
N THR A 4 53.36 8.33 -10.96
CA THR A 4 52.17 7.47 -11.26
C THR A 4 52.49 5.99 -11.53
N HIS A 5 52.09 5.12 -10.59
CA HIS A 5 51.87 3.69 -10.82
C HIS A 5 50.40 3.46 -11.20
N THR A 6 50.20 2.87 -12.38
CA THR A 6 48.90 2.67 -13.04
C THR A 6 48.27 1.35 -12.63
N LEU A 7 46.96 1.39 -12.32
CA LEU A 7 46.05 0.23 -12.24
C LEU A 7 45.81 -0.40 -13.63
N ALA A 8 45.77 -1.74 -13.71
CA ALA A 8 45.06 -2.48 -14.76
C ALA A 8 44.60 -3.83 -14.18
N ARG A 9 43.30 -3.95 -13.84
CA ARG A 9 42.25 -4.67 -14.59
C ARG A 9 42.48 -6.18 -14.73
N ASN A 10 41.76 -6.93 -13.91
CA ASN A 10 41.61 -8.38 -14.01
C ASN A 10 40.39 -8.67 -14.91
N ASP A 11 40.64 -9.00 -16.18
CA ASP A 11 39.63 -9.53 -17.11
C ASP A 11 39.64 -11.06 -17.06
N SER A 12 38.69 -11.67 -16.34
CA SER A 12 38.44 -13.11 -16.45
C SER A 12 37.37 -13.36 -17.51
N ASN A 13 37.84 -13.62 -18.73
CA ASN A 13 37.07 -14.00 -19.89
C ASN A 13 36.42 -15.39 -19.67
N ARG A 14 35.09 -15.42 -19.62
CA ARG A 14 34.26 -16.62 -19.41
C ARG A 14 34.44 -17.59 -20.58
N SER A 15 35.21 -18.65 -20.37
CA SER A 15 35.54 -19.64 -21.40
C SER A 15 34.31 -20.34 -21.97
N ARG A 16 34.11 -20.12 -23.27
CA ARG A 16 33.30 -20.96 -24.17
C ARG A 16 33.88 -22.38 -24.18
N ARG A 17 33.09 -23.37 -23.78
CA ARG A 17 33.41 -24.79 -24.01
C ARG A 17 33.10 -25.15 -25.46
N SER A 18 34.11 -25.12 -26.32
CA SER A 18 34.11 -25.80 -27.62
C SER A 18 34.66 -27.22 -27.45
N ILE A 19 33.83 -28.21 -27.78
CA ILE A 19 34.24 -29.61 -27.92
C ILE A 19 35.14 -29.69 -29.17
N ALA A 20 36.43 -29.96 -28.96
CA ALA A 20 37.37 -30.32 -30.00
C ALA A 20 38.06 -31.65 -29.63
N LYS A 21 38.23 -32.46 -30.67
CA LYS A 21 38.72 -33.84 -30.78
C LYS A 21 40.11 -34.08 -30.15
N LEU A 22 40.37 -35.35 -29.83
CA LEU A 22 41.69 -35.99 -29.63
C LEU A 22 41.72 -37.33 -30.44
N PRO A 23 42.90 -37.92 -30.75
CA PRO A 23 43.24 -38.41 -32.08
C PRO A 23 43.26 -39.95 -32.24
N LEU A 24 43.29 -40.35 -33.50
CA LEU A 24 43.28 -41.70 -34.07
C LEU A 24 44.57 -42.50 -33.79
N THR A 25 44.46 -43.81 -33.58
CA THR A 25 45.49 -44.82 -33.91
C THR A 25 44.85 -46.17 -34.28
N ASN A 26 44.98 -46.49 -35.58
CA ASN A 26 45.16 -47.78 -36.29
C ASN A 26 44.15 -48.96 -36.22
N GLU A 27 43.36 -49.01 -37.31
CA GLU A 27 42.76 -50.11 -38.13
C GLU A 27 43.60 -51.43 -38.32
N PRO A 28 43.04 -52.59 -38.80
CA PRO A 28 42.07 -52.66 -39.90
C PRO A 28 40.88 -53.67 -39.90
N SER A 29 39.78 -53.17 -40.49
CA SER A 29 38.85 -53.74 -41.50
C SER A 29 37.92 -54.94 -41.21
N SER A 30 36.60 -54.69 -41.13
CA SER A 30 35.67 -54.96 -42.26
C SER A 30 34.23 -54.43 -42.02
N SER A 31 33.72 -53.71 -43.04
CA SER A 31 32.31 -53.35 -43.37
C SER A 31 31.51 -52.38 -42.50
N GLN A 32 31.28 -51.22 -43.12
CA GLN A 32 30.46 -50.06 -42.75
C GLN A 32 28.96 -50.37 -42.54
N GLU A 33 28.35 -49.71 -41.55
CA GLU A 33 27.13 -48.93 -41.79
C GLU A 33 27.06 -47.77 -40.79
N GLN A 34 27.25 -46.55 -41.30
CA GLN A 34 27.16 -45.32 -40.52
C GLN A 34 25.70 -45.11 -40.10
N ALA A 35 25.44 -45.05 -38.80
CA ALA A 35 24.13 -44.68 -38.28
C ALA A 35 23.79 -43.23 -38.66
N ALA A 36 23.16 -43.05 -39.80
CA ALA A 36 22.59 -41.79 -40.25
C ALA A 36 21.56 -41.31 -39.22
N LEU A 37 21.55 -40.00 -38.96
CA LEU A 37 20.55 -39.33 -38.13
C LEU A 37 19.15 -39.70 -38.62
N ARG A 38 18.44 -40.56 -37.89
CA ARG A 38 17.07 -40.95 -38.21
C ARG A 38 16.12 -39.82 -37.77
N SER A 39 15.30 -39.35 -38.70
CA SER A 39 14.26 -38.34 -38.41
C SER A 39 13.32 -38.85 -37.31
N ILE A 40 13.09 -38.02 -36.28
CA ILE A 40 12.11 -38.27 -35.21
C ILE A 40 10.66 -38.02 -35.66
N PHE A 41 10.46 -37.52 -36.89
CA PHE A 41 9.14 -37.30 -37.46
C PHE A 41 8.74 -38.48 -38.35
N PRO A 42 7.47 -38.95 -38.26
CA PRO A 42 6.97 -39.99 -39.16
C PRO A 42 7.15 -39.58 -40.62
N THR A 43 7.65 -40.49 -41.45
CA THR A 43 7.79 -40.25 -42.88
C THR A 43 6.50 -40.64 -43.57
N TYR A 44 5.91 -39.72 -44.34
CA TYR A 44 4.71 -39.97 -45.13
C TYR A 44 4.99 -40.96 -46.26
N ASN A 45 4.19 -42.01 -46.39
CA ASN A 45 4.31 -42.98 -47.50
C ASN A 45 3.18 -42.77 -48.53
N PRO A 46 3.44 -42.21 -49.72
CA PRO A 46 2.39 -41.88 -50.71
C PRO A 46 1.70 -43.10 -51.33
N GLU A 47 2.29 -44.30 -51.22
CA GLU A 47 1.72 -45.54 -51.81
C GLU A 47 0.64 -46.18 -50.93
N VAL A 48 0.39 -45.63 -49.73
CA VAL A 48 -0.55 -46.17 -48.76
C VAL A 48 -1.64 -45.13 -48.45
N PRO A 49 -2.94 -45.50 -48.43
CA PRO A 49 -4.00 -44.59 -48.01
C PRO A 49 -3.78 -44.02 -46.61
N LEU A 50 -4.23 -42.78 -46.38
CA LEU A 50 -3.93 -42.02 -45.14
C LEU A 50 -4.34 -42.76 -43.84
N ASN A 51 -5.36 -43.62 -43.90
CA ASN A 51 -5.87 -44.40 -42.77
C ASN A 51 -5.06 -45.65 -42.43
N GLN A 52 -4.05 -45.97 -43.24
CA GLN A 52 -3.17 -47.13 -43.07
C GLN A 52 -1.70 -46.74 -42.91
N GLN A 53 -1.43 -45.44 -42.74
CA GLN A 53 -0.10 -44.94 -42.46
C GLN A 53 0.34 -45.40 -41.06
N ASP A 54 1.63 -45.67 -40.86
CA ASP A 54 2.16 -46.15 -39.57
C ASP A 54 1.94 -45.17 -38.40
N TYR A 55 1.76 -43.89 -38.70
CA TYR A 55 1.42 -42.84 -37.73
C TYR A 55 -0.09 -42.56 -37.63
N PHE A 56 -0.93 -43.36 -38.30
CA PHE A 56 -2.37 -43.22 -38.21
C PHE A 56 -2.82 -43.54 -36.79
N PRO A 57 -3.56 -42.64 -36.11
CA PRO A 57 -3.99 -42.87 -34.74
C PRO A 57 -4.91 -44.09 -34.64
N THR A 58 -4.43 -45.17 -34.03
CA THR A 58 -5.23 -46.39 -33.78
C THR A 58 -6.20 -46.24 -32.60
N GLN A 59 -6.20 -45.09 -31.92
CA GLN A 59 -7.01 -44.85 -30.74
C GLN A 59 -7.90 -43.61 -30.92
N THR A 60 -9.13 -43.84 -31.34
CA THR A 60 -10.19 -42.82 -31.21
C THR A 60 -10.58 -42.71 -29.74
N SER A 61 -9.94 -41.78 -29.04
CA SER A 61 -10.26 -41.24 -27.70
C SER A 61 -10.07 -42.16 -26.48
N PRO A 62 -9.49 -41.66 -25.37
CA PRO A 62 -9.51 -42.35 -24.09
C PRO A 62 -10.91 -42.23 -23.46
N THR A 63 -11.59 -43.36 -23.24
CA THR A 63 -12.94 -43.44 -22.63
C THR A 63 -12.96 -43.19 -21.11
N HIS A 64 -12.09 -42.31 -20.59
CA HIS A 64 -12.07 -41.97 -19.16
C HIS A 64 -11.72 -40.49 -18.93
N ILE A 65 -12.35 -39.60 -19.68
CA ILE A 65 -12.45 -38.18 -19.33
C ILE A 65 -13.93 -37.82 -19.39
N PRO A 66 -14.58 -37.45 -18.26
CA PRO A 66 -15.98 -37.07 -18.29
C PRO A 66 -16.19 -35.87 -19.21
N ARG A 67 -17.21 -35.94 -20.07
CA ARG A 67 -17.53 -34.95 -21.12
C ARG A 67 -17.78 -33.53 -20.62
N ALA A 68 -17.89 -33.32 -19.31
CA ALA A 68 -17.99 -32.01 -18.67
C ALA A 68 -16.69 -31.18 -18.70
N VAL A 69 -15.54 -31.80 -19.00
CA VAL A 69 -14.21 -31.13 -19.01
C VAL A 69 -13.66 -30.90 -20.42
N ILE A 70 -14.37 -31.37 -21.46
CA ILE A 70 -13.96 -31.19 -22.86
C ILE A 70 -14.78 -30.06 -23.48
N ASN A 71 -14.22 -28.85 -23.48
CA ASN A 71 -14.83 -27.71 -24.17
C ASN A 71 -14.60 -27.84 -25.69
N ARG A 72 -15.41 -28.66 -26.35
CA ARG A 72 -15.54 -28.70 -27.80
C ARG A 72 -17.03 -28.68 -28.13
N THR A 73 -17.52 -27.51 -28.53
CA THR A 73 -18.79 -27.36 -29.24
C THR A 73 -18.66 -28.07 -30.58
N THR A 74 -19.07 -29.33 -30.63
CA THR A 74 -19.27 -30.06 -31.89
C THR A 74 -20.51 -29.49 -32.56
N TRP A 75 -20.30 -28.64 -33.56
CA TRP A 75 -21.36 -28.23 -34.49
C TRP A 75 -21.73 -29.43 -35.36
N TYR A 76 -22.98 -29.89 -35.26
CA TYR A 76 -23.64 -30.69 -36.29
C TYR A 76 -24.78 -29.86 -36.87
N PRO A 77 -24.95 -29.81 -38.20
CA PRO A 77 -26.13 -29.23 -38.81
C PRO A 77 -27.29 -30.23 -38.70
N GLU A 78 -28.35 -29.85 -37.99
CA GLU A 78 -29.64 -30.53 -38.07
C GLU A 78 -30.46 -29.88 -39.22
N PRO A 79 -31.09 -30.65 -40.11
CA PRO A 79 -32.00 -30.08 -41.10
C PRO A 79 -33.33 -29.71 -40.44
N GLU A 80 -33.74 -28.46 -40.66
CA GLU A 80 -34.99 -27.85 -40.22
C GLU A 80 -36.20 -28.41 -41.00
N GLU A 81 -37.35 -28.57 -40.30
CA GLU A 81 -38.66 -28.39 -40.94
C GLU A 81 -39.50 -27.35 -40.18
N GLU A 82 -39.78 -26.27 -40.95
CA GLU A 82 -40.99 -25.45 -41.04
C GLU A 82 -41.53 -24.63 -39.83
N GLY A 83 -41.40 -23.29 -39.95
CA GLY A 83 -42.60 -22.42 -39.92
C GLY A 83 -42.50 -21.04 -39.26
N ARG A 84 -42.17 -20.00 -40.07
CA ARG A 84 -42.55 -18.55 -40.00
C ARG A 84 -41.77 -17.55 -39.11
N GLU A 85 -40.84 -16.82 -39.77
CA GLU A 85 -40.65 -15.34 -39.93
C GLU A 85 -41.19 -14.34 -38.86
N PRO A 86 -40.51 -13.18 -38.57
CA PRO A 86 -39.89 -12.31 -39.58
C PRO A 86 -38.55 -11.58 -39.28
N GLN A 87 -37.84 -11.28 -40.38
CA GLN A 87 -37.17 -10.02 -40.73
C GLN A 87 -35.80 -9.59 -40.12
N GLN A 88 -34.79 -9.90 -40.94
CA GLN A 88 -33.50 -9.24 -41.25
C GLN A 88 -33.24 -7.77 -40.85
N ARG A 89 -32.00 -7.48 -40.44
CA ARG A 89 -31.05 -6.64 -41.22
C ARG A 89 -29.57 -6.80 -40.77
N SER A 90 -28.70 -6.88 -41.78
CA SER A 90 -27.23 -7.11 -41.81
C SER A 90 -26.37 -6.02 -41.14
N PRO A 91 -25.02 -6.20 -40.95
CA PRO A 91 -24.07 -5.84 -42.02
C PRO A 91 -22.78 -6.72 -42.11
N VAL A 92 -22.33 -7.08 -43.32
CA VAL A 92 -21.26 -6.48 -44.17
C VAL A 92 -19.82 -6.84 -43.76
N THR A 93 -19.19 -7.56 -44.68
CA THR A 93 -17.79 -7.99 -44.86
C THR A 93 -16.83 -6.80 -45.11
N SER A 94 -15.64 -6.74 -44.47
CA SER A 94 -14.27 -6.96 -45.05
C SER A 94 -13.34 -5.79 -44.63
N PRO A 95 -11.99 -5.82 -44.79
CA PRO A 95 -10.99 -6.91 -44.71
C PRO A 95 -9.74 -6.51 -43.87
N MET A 96 -8.77 -7.45 -43.79
CA MET A 96 -7.36 -7.35 -43.38
C MET A 96 -6.75 -5.96 -43.10
N ASN A 97 -6.04 -5.85 -41.97
CA ASN A 97 -4.72 -5.23 -41.95
C ASN A 97 -3.79 -5.95 -40.96
N GLY A 98 -2.63 -6.34 -41.46
CA GLY A 98 -1.61 -7.05 -40.71
C GLY A 98 -1.03 -6.21 -39.59
N ASN A 99 -0.82 -6.86 -38.45
CA ASN A 99 0.27 -6.63 -37.51
C ASN A 99 0.29 -7.85 -36.59
N SER A 100 1.05 -8.87 -36.98
CA SER A 100 1.36 -10.03 -36.15
C SER A 100 2.28 -9.59 -35.00
N ALA A 101 1.72 -8.94 -34.00
CA ALA A 101 2.34 -8.90 -32.68
C ALA A 101 2.25 -10.31 -32.07
N PRO A 102 3.34 -10.85 -31.49
CA PRO A 102 3.27 -12.15 -30.83
C PRO A 102 2.28 -12.05 -29.68
N ARG A 103 1.18 -12.80 -29.79
CA ARG A 103 0.18 -12.98 -28.74
C ARG A 103 0.87 -13.69 -27.59
N TRP A 104 1.42 -12.93 -26.64
CA TRP A 104 1.90 -13.45 -25.36
C TRP A 104 0.83 -14.40 -24.81
N PRO A 105 1.20 -15.61 -24.35
CA PRO A 105 0.23 -16.50 -23.72
C PRO A 105 -0.38 -15.72 -22.56
N ARG A 106 -1.70 -15.47 -22.62
CA ARG A 106 -2.44 -14.94 -21.48
C ARG A 106 -2.17 -15.92 -20.35
N ARG A 107 -1.35 -15.52 -19.37
CA ARG A 107 -1.24 -16.26 -18.11
C ARG A 107 -2.67 -16.45 -17.65
N ARG A 108 -3.10 -17.71 -17.46
CA ARG A 108 -4.29 -18.00 -16.66
C ARG A 108 -4.00 -17.33 -15.33
N VAL A 109 -4.64 -16.20 -15.06
CA VAL A 109 -4.52 -15.63 -13.74
C VAL A 109 -5.56 -16.32 -12.89
N GLU A 110 -5.06 -17.19 -12.04
CA GLU A 110 -5.86 -17.92 -11.08
C GLU A 110 -6.56 -16.92 -10.15
N PRO A 111 -7.84 -17.12 -9.82
CA PRO A 111 -8.52 -16.23 -8.90
C PRO A 111 -7.74 -16.17 -7.58
N PRO A 112 -7.55 -14.98 -7.01
CA PRO A 112 -6.80 -14.82 -5.77
C PRO A 112 -7.47 -15.61 -4.64
N VAL A 113 -6.68 -16.44 -3.95
CA VAL A 113 -7.14 -17.18 -2.78
C VAL A 113 -7.39 -16.20 -1.63
N ILE A 114 -8.59 -16.24 -1.06
CA ILE A 114 -8.94 -15.46 0.14
C ILE A 114 -8.47 -16.27 1.36
N PRO A 115 -7.58 -15.72 2.19
CA PRO A 115 -7.07 -16.45 3.34
C PRO A 115 -8.15 -16.59 4.43
N ASN A 116 -8.12 -17.73 5.13
CA ASN A 116 -9.04 -17.99 6.25
C ASN A 116 -8.57 -17.25 7.49
N VAL A 117 -9.44 -16.39 8.04
CA VAL A 117 -9.15 -15.61 9.25
C VAL A 117 -9.00 -16.54 10.45
N SER A 118 -8.00 -16.26 11.28
CA SER A 118 -7.71 -17.06 12.47
C SER A 118 -8.84 -17.01 13.49
N SER A 119 -9.06 -18.13 14.18
CA SER A 119 -9.96 -18.21 15.32
C SER A 119 -9.42 -17.41 16.51
N ASN A 120 -10.30 -17.08 17.46
CA ASN A 120 -9.90 -16.39 18.69
C ASN A 120 -8.95 -17.23 19.56
N GLU A 121 -9.07 -18.57 19.55
CA GLU A 121 -8.15 -19.46 20.24
C GLU A 121 -6.72 -19.36 19.70
N HIS A 122 -6.57 -19.28 18.37
CA HIS A 122 -5.29 -19.02 17.73
C HIS A 122 -4.72 -17.66 18.15
N MET A 123 -5.55 -16.63 18.30
CA MET A 123 -5.09 -15.33 18.78
C MET A 123 -4.52 -15.36 20.19
N LYS A 124 -4.96 -16.27 21.06
CA LYS A 124 -4.35 -16.44 22.40
C LYS A 124 -2.90 -16.92 22.30
N ASN A 125 -2.55 -17.71 21.28
CA ASN A 125 -1.17 -18.11 21.04
C ASN A 125 -0.36 -16.95 20.43
N LEU A 126 -0.92 -16.22 19.46
CA LEU A 126 -0.28 -15.00 18.93
C LEU A 126 -0.07 -13.93 20.03
N TRP A 127 -0.99 -13.83 20.99
CA TRP A 127 -0.87 -12.96 22.16
C TRP A 127 0.34 -13.32 23.03
N LYS A 128 0.62 -14.61 23.24
CA LYS A 128 1.86 -15.02 23.94
C LYS A 128 3.08 -14.56 23.17
N VAL A 129 3.10 -14.79 21.85
CA VAL A 129 4.25 -14.46 21.01
C VAL A 129 4.53 -12.96 20.98
N SER A 130 3.50 -12.15 20.79
CA SER A 130 3.61 -10.68 20.84
C SER A 130 3.97 -10.12 22.22
N ASN A 131 3.90 -10.93 23.28
CA ASN A 131 4.39 -10.59 24.62
C ASN A 131 5.78 -11.18 24.92
N GLY A 132 6.55 -11.51 23.89
CA GLY A 132 7.94 -11.96 24.03
C GLY A 132 8.13 -13.47 24.15
N TRP A 133 7.10 -14.27 23.90
CA TRP A 133 7.26 -15.72 23.87
C TRP A 133 7.72 -16.22 22.50
N LYS A 134 8.85 -16.92 22.42
CA LYS A 134 9.32 -17.48 21.14
C LYS A 134 8.62 -18.81 20.85
N ALA A 135 7.89 -18.88 19.74
CA ALA A 135 7.20 -20.09 19.32
C ALA A 135 8.19 -21.20 18.95
N SER A 136 7.98 -22.41 19.49
CA SER A 136 8.71 -23.60 19.07
C SER A 136 8.37 -23.99 17.63
N ALA A 137 9.20 -24.82 16.99
CA ALA A 137 8.96 -25.28 15.61
C ALA A 137 7.61 -26.01 15.43
N SER A 138 7.09 -26.64 16.49
CA SER A 138 5.78 -27.31 16.48
C SER A 138 4.59 -26.37 16.73
N GLU A 139 4.82 -25.19 17.33
CA GLU A 139 3.75 -24.25 17.69
C GLU A 139 3.65 -23.06 16.74
N GLY A 140 4.78 -22.71 16.12
CA GLY A 140 4.89 -21.68 15.10
C GLY A 140 3.98 -21.96 13.92
N ARG A 141 3.22 -20.94 13.52
CA ARG A 141 2.26 -20.98 12.42
C ARG A 141 2.01 -19.59 11.86
N VAL A 142 1.35 -19.56 10.70
CA VAL A 142 0.81 -18.34 10.10
C VAL A 142 -0.52 -17.99 10.74
N TYR A 143 -0.63 -16.76 11.24
CA TYR A 143 -1.87 -16.18 11.74
C TYR A 143 -2.40 -15.15 10.77
N CYS A 144 -3.59 -15.38 10.23
CA CYS A 144 -4.31 -14.42 9.39
C CYS A 144 -5.30 -13.59 10.24
N MET A 145 -5.30 -12.28 10.06
CA MET A 145 -6.24 -11.32 10.62
C MET A 145 -6.90 -10.52 9.50
N LYS A 146 -8.19 -10.19 9.64
CA LYS A 146 -8.91 -9.36 8.68
C LYS A 146 -8.65 -7.89 8.98
N LEU A 147 -8.24 -7.13 7.97
CA LEU A 147 -8.06 -5.69 8.02
C LEU A 147 -9.37 -4.96 7.65
N SER A 148 -9.72 -3.96 8.44
CA SER A 148 -10.74 -2.98 8.13
C SER A 148 -10.24 -1.58 8.44
N GLN A 149 -10.46 -0.64 7.53
CA GLN A 149 -10.15 0.77 7.69
C GLN A 149 -11.44 1.57 7.97
N GLU A 150 -11.36 2.51 8.90
CA GLU A 150 -12.44 3.46 9.15
C GLU A 150 -12.54 4.50 8.01
N LYS A 151 -13.76 4.90 7.63
CA LYS A 151 -13.96 5.78 6.46
C LYS A 151 -13.55 7.22 6.71
N ASP A 152 -13.74 7.70 7.94
CA ASP A 152 -13.59 9.12 8.29
C ASP A 152 -12.31 9.40 9.08
N ALA A 153 -11.51 8.37 9.38
CA ALA A 153 -10.26 8.48 10.11
C ALA A 153 -9.25 7.43 9.62
N PRO A 154 -7.93 7.72 9.61
CA PRO A 154 -6.89 6.77 9.28
C PRO A 154 -6.65 5.78 10.45
N VAL A 155 -7.69 5.04 10.80
CA VAL A 155 -7.72 4.02 11.84
C VAL A 155 -7.86 2.66 11.17
N TYR A 156 -6.90 1.78 11.41
CA TYR A 156 -6.83 0.44 10.86
C TYR A 156 -7.04 -0.57 11.98
N THR A 157 -8.04 -1.44 11.83
CA THR A 157 -8.33 -2.50 12.79
C THR A 157 -8.06 -3.86 12.16
N LEU A 158 -7.24 -4.67 12.84
CA LEU A 158 -7.01 -6.07 12.48
C LEU A 158 -7.80 -6.95 13.44
N SER A 159 -8.63 -7.80 12.88
CA SER A 159 -9.57 -8.63 13.63
C SER A 159 -9.36 -10.12 13.36
N SER A 160 -9.57 -10.91 14.41
CA SER A 160 -9.81 -12.35 14.30
C SER A 160 -11.21 -12.61 13.74
N ALA A 161 -11.59 -13.88 13.64
CA ALA A 161 -12.93 -14.26 13.19
C ALA A 161 -14.06 -13.67 14.05
N SER A 162 -13.81 -13.31 15.31
CA SER A 162 -14.85 -12.86 16.24
C SER A 162 -14.59 -11.52 16.91
N GLN A 163 -13.33 -11.10 17.07
CA GLN A 163 -12.96 -9.93 17.88
C GLN A 163 -11.74 -9.20 17.32
N PRO A 164 -11.60 -7.88 17.56
CA PRO A 164 -10.41 -7.13 17.20
C PRO A 164 -9.18 -7.64 17.97
N PHE A 165 -8.01 -7.50 17.36
CA PHE A 165 -6.72 -7.87 17.95
C PHE A 165 -5.72 -6.73 17.91
N TYR A 166 -5.50 -6.08 16.76
CA TYR A 166 -4.72 -4.83 16.68
C TYR A 166 -5.59 -3.65 16.26
N ASN A 167 -5.21 -2.46 16.73
CA ASN A 167 -5.71 -1.19 16.24
C ASN A 167 -4.53 -0.23 16.06
N LEU A 168 -4.33 0.24 14.82
CA LEU A 168 -3.35 1.26 14.46
C LEU A 168 -4.10 2.56 14.15
N ARG A 169 -3.74 3.64 14.84
CA ARG A 169 -4.26 4.98 14.58
C ARG A 169 -3.14 5.92 14.18
N LEU A 170 -3.36 6.66 13.11
CA LEU A 170 -2.49 7.75 12.68
C LEU A 170 -3.18 9.08 12.98
N ASP A 171 -2.60 9.92 13.81
CA ASP A 171 -3.09 11.28 14.06
C ASP A 171 -2.26 12.26 13.22
N PRO A 172 -2.79 12.81 12.11
CA PRO A 172 -2.03 13.71 11.26
C PRO A 172 -1.62 14.98 12.02
N THR A 173 -0.39 15.41 11.81
CA THR A 173 0.14 16.69 12.27
C THR A 173 0.40 17.60 11.07
N SER A 174 0.91 18.82 11.28
CA SER A 174 1.15 19.77 10.20
C SER A 174 2.19 19.32 9.17
N ALA A 175 3.14 18.46 9.56
CA ALA A 175 4.22 17.99 8.69
C ALA A 175 4.37 16.46 8.67
N SER A 176 3.72 15.73 9.59
CA SER A 176 3.85 14.29 9.72
C SER A 176 2.59 13.64 10.32
N ALA A 177 2.73 12.55 11.09
CA ALA A 177 1.66 11.97 11.88
C ALA A 177 2.20 11.29 13.14
N TYR A 178 1.44 11.34 14.22
CA TYR A 178 1.66 10.50 15.40
C TYR A 178 1.01 9.14 15.17
N VAL A 179 1.69 8.06 15.51
CA VAL A 179 1.28 6.69 15.25
C VAL A 179 1.15 5.97 16.57
N THR A 180 0.01 5.34 16.79
CA THR A 180 -0.25 4.47 17.95
C THR A 180 -0.70 3.10 17.47
N LEU A 181 -0.03 2.06 17.95
CA LEU A 181 -0.44 0.67 17.78
C LEU A 181 -0.84 0.11 19.14
N SER A 182 -2.04 -0.46 19.20
CA SER A 182 -2.57 -1.11 20.39
C SER A 182 -3.02 -2.54 20.10
N ARG A 183 -2.94 -3.39 21.12
CA ARG A 183 -3.39 -4.78 21.10
C ARG A 183 -4.56 -4.98 22.07
N HIS A 184 -5.58 -5.74 21.68
CA HIS A 184 -6.67 -6.16 22.55
C HIS A 184 -6.44 -7.58 23.07
N ASP A 185 -6.59 -7.80 24.39
CA ASP A 185 -6.44 -9.13 24.99
C ASP A 185 -7.52 -10.09 24.46
N PRO A 186 -7.16 -11.15 23.70
CA PRO A 186 -8.14 -12.08 23.12
C PRO A 186 -8.87 -12.92 24.18
N SER A 187 -8.39 -12.94 25.42
CA SER A 187 -9.05 -13.60 26.55
C SER A 187 -10.20 -12.78 27.13
N LYS A 188 -10.30 -11.49 26.77
CA LYS A 188 -11.38 -10.61 27.15
C LYS A 188 -12.38 -10.52 26.02
N ILE A 189 -13.66 -10.41 26.35
CA ILE A 189 -14.71 -10.19 25.36
C ILE A 189 -14.67 -8.71 24.97
N TYR A 190 -14.45 -8.45 23.70
CA TYR A 190 -14.60 -7.13 23.13
C TYR A 190 -16.07 -6.69 23.16
N LYS A 191 -16.30 -5.53 23.75
CA LYS A 191 -17.59 -4.83 23.68
C LYS A 191 -17.39 -3.65 22.75
N THR A 192 -18.13 -3.61 21.65
CA THR A 192 -18.11 -2.47 20.75
C THR A 192 -18.52 -1.22 21.53
N PRO A 193 -17.71 -0.14 21.50
CA PRO A 193 -18.08 1.12 22.15
C PRO A 193 -19.46 1.53 21.66
N SER A 194 -20.39 1.76 22.58
CA SER A 194 -21.70 2.29 22.22
C SER A 194 -21.49 3.66 21.57
N PRO A 195 -22.15 3.98 20.44
CA PRO A 195 -22.06 5.32 19.86
C PRO A 195 -22.44 6.34 20.94
N PRO A 196 -21.65 7.42 21.13
CA PRO A 196 -21.87 8.34 22.22
C PRO A 196 -23.26 8.97 22.07
N SER A 197 -24.17 8.62 22.98
CA SER A 197 -25.37 9.42 23.22
C SER A 197 -24.90 10.84 23.52
N SER A 198 -25.35 11.80 22.72
CA SER A 198 -25.01 13.22 22.75
C SER A 198 -24.88 13.78 24.18
N SER A 199 -23.67 13.85 24.72
CA SER A 199 -23.30 14.79 25.77
C SER A 199 -21.79 14.77 26.04
N SER A 200 -21.22 15.97 25.96
CA SER A 200 -19.95 16.40 26.56
C SER A 200 -18.68 16.19 25.74
N ALA A 201 -18.38 17.25 24.98
CA ALA A 201 -17.06 17.60 24.48
C ALA A 201 -16.14 17.97 25.65
N SER A 202 -15.47 16.97 26.24
CA SER A 202 -14.37 17.18 27.18
C SER A 202 -13.57 15.88 27.34
N SER A 203 -12.80 15.48 26.31
CA SER A 203 -11.83 14.38 26.43
C SER A 203 -10.68 14.49 25.42
N ILE A 204 -10.09 15.69 25.23
CA ILE A 204 -8.98 15.87 24.26
C ILE A 204 -7.62 16.17 24.95
N LEU A 205 -7.54 16.34 26.27
CA LEU A 205 -6.29 16.77 26.93
C LEU A 205 -5.91 15.96 28.17
N GLY A 206 -5.69 14.65 28.02
CA GLY A 206 -5.22 13.83 29.15
C GLY A 206 -4.53 12.55 28.71
N GLY A 207 -3.29 12.67 28.24
CA GLY A 207 -2.49 11.51 27.81
C GLY A 207 -1.04 11.84 27.48
N VAL A 208 -0.45 12.83 28.17
CA VAL A 208 1.00 13.11 28.10
C VAL A 208 1.46 13.38 29.53
N VAL A 209 2.34 12.49 30.02
CA VAL A 209 3.06 12.50 31.31
C VAL A 209 2.34 11.91 32.55
N GLY A 210 2.91 10.83 33.08
CA GLY A 210 3.06 10.63 34.53
C GLY A 210 2.06 9.71 35.23
N HIS A 211 2.59 8.69 35.90
CA HIS A 211 1.93 7.87 36.92
C HIS A 211 1.09 8.69 37.93
N HIS A 212 -0.16 8.31 38.17
CA HIS A 212 -0.71 8.22 39.52
C HIS A 212 -1.97 7.32 39.57
N LYS A 213 -1.94 6.43 40.55
CA LYS A 213 -3.07 5.68 41.09
C LYS A 213 -4.13 6.68 41.61
N ASP A 214 -5.34 6.65 41.06
CA ASP A 214 -6.61 6.59 41.80
C ASP A 214 -7.86 6.84 40.92
N ASN A 215 -8.72 5.83 40.91
CA ASN A 215 -10.19 5.86 40.91
C ASN A 215 -10.93 7.04 40.23
N THR A 216 -11.36 6.86 38.97
CA THR A 216 -12.60 7.46 38.48
C THR A 216 -13.44 6.46 37.66
N ASN A 217 -14.63 6.22 38.18
CA ASN A 217 -15.58 5.19 37.83
C ASN A 217 -16.34 5.61 36.55
N GLY A 218 -16.17 4.89 35.43
CA GLY A 218 -17.07 5.00 34.27
C GLY A 218 -16.46 4.85 32.87
N LYS A 219 -15.27 5.42 32.59
CA LYS A 219 -14.61 5.34 31.26
C LYS A 219 -13.34 4.48 31.22
N ALA A 220 -12.84 4.02 32.36
CA ALA A 220 -11.64 3.18 32.44
C ALA A 220 -11.89 1.71 32.04
N ALA A 221 -13.14 1.27 31.88
CA ALA A 221 -13.44 -0.15 31.65
C ALA A 221 -13.16 -0.60 30.20
N GLU A 222 -13.35 0.28 29.21
CA GLU A 222 -13.13 -0.06 27.79
C GLU A 222 -11.63 -0.10 27.44
N ASN A 223 -10.84 0.84 27.98
CA ASN A 223 -9.39 0.88 27.78
C ASN A 223 -8.63 -0.16 28.63
N LYS A 224 -9.29 -0.86 29.56
CA LYS A 224 -8.61 -1.82 30.44
C LYS A 224 -8.08 -3.05 29.69
N ASN A 225 -8.69 -3.38 28.55
CA ASN A 225 -8.35 -4.58 27.78
C ASN A 225 -7.48 -4.27 26.56
N TRP A 226 -7.23 -2.99 26.29
CA TRP A 226 -6.33 -2.53 25.23
C TRP A 226 -4.98 -2.18 25.84
N GLN A 227 -3.93 -2.77 25.30
CA GLN A 227 -2.56 -2.48 25.64
C GLN A 227 -1.93 -1.68 24.50
N GLU A 228 -1.40 -0.50 24.80
CA GLU A 228 -0.56 0.23 23.86
C GLU A 228 0.82 -0.44 23.76
N VAL A 229 1.22 -0.78 22.54
CA VAL A 229 2.38 -1.66 22.30
C VAL A 229 3.47 -0.99 21.50
N LEU A 230 3.14 0.02 20.69
CA LEU A 230 4.11 0.81 19.95
C LEU A 230 3.56 2.22 19.75
N THR A 231 4.41 3.21 19.97
CA THR A 231 4.12 4.61 19.71
C THR A 231 5.28 5.23 18.97
N THR A 232 5.02 5.91 17.87
CA THR A 232 6.07 6.56 17.08
C THR A 232 5.53 7.80 16.38
N THR A 233 6.43 8.57 15.80
CA THR A 233 6.13 9.67 14.90
C THR A 233 6.65 9.32 13.52
N LEU A 234 5.83 9.53 12.50
CA LEU A 234 6.35 9.52 11.13
C LEU A 234 7.31 10.70 10.97
N GLU A 235 8.41 10.46 10.28
CA GLU A 235 9.35 11.49 9.87
C GLU A 235 8.76 12.32 8.73
N GLU A 236 9.32 13.51 8.53
CA GLU A 236 8.93 14.39 7.43
C GLU A 236 9.38 13.79 6.09
N GLU A 237 8.60 14.02 5.02
CA GLU A 237 8.91 13.50 3.68
C GLU A 237 10.29 13.93 3.18
N SER A 238 10.75 15.13 3.58
CA SER A 238 12.08 15.66 3.24
C SER A 238 13.22 14.79 3.77
N ARG A 239 13.02 14.10 4.90
CA ARG A 239 14.04 13.27 5.55
C ARG A 239 14.22 11.90 4.89
N LYS A 240 13.33 11.54 3.96
CA LYS A 240 13.42 10.30 3.18
C LYS A 240 14.44 10.38 2.05
N HIS A 241 14.81 11.59 1.63
CA HIS A 241 15.68 11.82 0.48
C HIS A 241 17.08 12.28 0.91
N PRO A 242 18.13 12.01 0.10
CA PRO A 242 19.47 12.54 0.33
C PRO A 242 19.44 14.07 0.53
N PRO A 243 20.22 14.62 1.48
CA PRO A 243 21.37 14.02 2.18
C PRO A 243 21.05 13.22 3.46
N GLU A 244 19.77 13.05 3.79
CA GLU A 244 19.34 12.39 5.04
C GLU A 244 19.39 10.86 4.93
N ASP A 245 19.12 10.18 6.05
CA ASP A 245 19.30 8.74 6.23
C ASP A 245 18.13 7.88 5.71
N GLY A 246 17.17 8.47 5.02
CA GLY A 246 16.00 7.77 4.49
C GLY A 246 14.96 7.38 5.55
N LEU A 247 15.08 7.86 6.79
CA LEU A 247 14.22 7.41 7.88
C LEU A 247 12.75 7.77 7.66
N VAL A 248 11.87 6.76 7.78
CA VAL A 248 10.42 6.93 7.70
C VAL A 248 9.80 6.92 9.10
N ALA A 249 10.23 6.00 9.97
CA ALA A 249 9.77 5.91 11.34
C ALA A 249 10.74 5.09 12.21
N LEU A 250 10.87 5.48 13.48
CA LEU A 250 11.52 4.67 14.52
C LEU A 250 10.49 3.80 15.24
N LEU A 251 10.52 2.50 15.03
CA LEU A 251 9.57 1.54 15.59
C LEU A 251 10.06 1.05 16.94
N TYR A 252 9.67 1.75 18.01
CA TYR A 252 10.07 1.46 19.39
C TYR A 252 8.92 0.76 20.13
N PRO A 253 9.04 -0.54 20.48
CA PRO A 253 8.06 -1.24 21.31
C PRO A 253 7.96 -0.62 22.72
N GLN A 254 6.75 -0.35 23.20
CA GLN A 254 6.53 0.27 24.51
C GLN A 254 7.08 -0.54 25.68
N ALA A 255 7.07 -1.88 25.58
CA ALA A 255 7.63 -2.73 26.62
C ALA A 255 9.15 -2.56 26.76
N ALA A 256 9.86 -2.47 25.63
CA ALA A 256 11.28 -2.15 25.61
C ALA A 256 11.54 -0.72 26.12
N ALA A 257 10.73 0.26 25.70
CA ALA A 257 10.88 1.64 26.15
C ALA A 257 10.71 1.78 27.66
N LYS A 258 9.72 1.10 28.24
CA LYS A 258 9.50 1.05 29.70
C LYS A 258 10.67 0.40 30.42
N MET A 259 11.24 -0.68 29.88
CA MET A 259 12.42 -1.32 30.47
C MET A 259 13.60 -0.35 30.59
N ALA A 260 13.88 0.43 29.54
CA ALA A 260 14.93 1.45 29.56
C ALA A 260 14.64 2.58 30.55
N LEU A 261 13.38 3.03 30.63
CA LEU A 261 12.96 4.13 31.52
C LEU A 261 12.90 3.73 33.00
N ASP A 262 12.54 2.50 33.31
CA ASP A 262 12.45 1.99 34.69
C ASP A 262 13.84 1.71 35.27
N ARG A 263 14.84 1.43 34.41
CA ARG A 263 16.21 1.11 34.81
C ARG A 263 17.25 1.90 34.00
N PRO A 264 17.26 3.24 34.07
CA PRO A 264 18.12 4.07 33.23
C PRO A 264 19.61 3.93 33.55
N ASN A 265 19.95 3.49 34.78
CA ASN A 265 21.33 3.28 35.20
C ASN A 265 21.86 1.87 34.90
N ASP A 266 20.98 0.95 34.45
CA ASP A 266 21.36 -0.40 34.06
C ASP A 266 21.68 -0.42 32.56
N ALA A 267 22.96 -0.28 32.23
CA ALA A 267 23.42 -0.25 30.85
C ALA A 267 23.02 -1.50 30.05
N ALA A 268 22.90 -2.66 30.72
CA ALA A 268 22.45 -3.88 30.06
C ALA A 268 20.96 -3.80 29.70
N ALA A 269 20.12 -3.31 30.61
CA ALA A 269 18.68 -3.13 30.35
C ALA A 269 18.42 -2.13 29.21
N VAL A 270 19.14 -1.00 29.20
CA VAL A 270 19.05 0.00 28.12
C VAL A 270 19.51 -0.59 26.79
N ALA A 271 20.66 -1.28 26.77
CA ALA A 271 21.14 -1.94 25.55
C ALA A 271 20.15 -3.00 25.03
N THR A 272 19.55 -3.80 25.91
CA THR A 272 18.52 -4.77 25.49
C THR A 272 17.26 -4.11 24.93
N ALA A 273 16.86 -2.97 25.48
CA ALA A 273 15.73 -2.21 24.94
C ALA A 273 16.04 -1.64 23.55
N GLU A 274 17.26 -1.12 23.36
CA GLU A 274 17.73 -0.62 22.06
C GLU A 274 17.81 -1.73 21.01
N THR A 275 18.19 -2.96 21.39
CA THR A 275 18.24 -4.09 20.44
C THR A 275 16.86 -4.53 19.92
N GLU A 276 15.79 -4.16 20.61
CA GLU A 276 14.39 -4.42 20.19
C GLU A 276 13.81 -3.32 19.30
N CYS A 277 14.55 -2.23 19.07
CA CYS A 277 14.09 -1.10 18.28
C CYS A 277 14.41 -1.31 16.80
N ALA A 278 13.42 -1.11 15.93
CA ALA A 278 13.63 -1.18 14.49
C ALA A 278 13.48 0.18 13.82
N ARG A 279 14.06 0.33 12.64
CA ARG A 279 13.93 1.51 11.79
C ARG A 279 13.26 1.11 10.49
N LEU A 280 12.18 1.82 10.15
CA LEU A 280 11.61 1.77 8.81
C LEU A 280 12.29 2.86 7.98
N VAL A 281 12.94 2.47 6.89
CA VAL A 281 13.75 3.34 6.04
C VAL A 281 13.28 3.22 4.59
N TRP A 282 13.31 4.32 3.85
CA TRP A 282 13.14 4.39 2.42
C TRP A 282 14.51 4.50 1.75
N ASP A 283 14.76 3.65 0.77
CA ASP A 283 15.97 3.73 -0.05
C ASP A 283 15.61 4.22 -1.45
N ASP A 284 16.16 5.36 -1.84
CA ASP A 284 15.93 5.98 -3.15
C ASP A 284 16.55 5.15 -4.29
N ASP A 285 17.68 4.47 -4.05
CA ASP A 285 18.40 3.73 -5.10
C ASP A 285 17.61 2.49 -5.56
N SER A 286 17.02 1.76 -4.61
CA SER A 286 16.16 0.60 -4.90
C SER A 286 14.66 0.93 -4.96
N ALA A 287 14.28 2.18 -4.67
CA ALA A 287 12.89 2.63 -4.54
C ALA A 287 12.05 1.67 -3.67
N SER A 288 12.62 1.21 -2.56
CA SER A 288 12.05 0.18 -1.69
C SER A 288 12.11 0.57 -0.22
N HIS A 289 11.17 0.06 0.58
CA HIS A 289 11.20 0.23 2.03
C HIS A 289 11.97 -0.92 2.67
N PHE A 290 12.81 -0.61 3.65
CA PHE A 290 13.55 -1.58 4.43
C PHE A 290 13.19 -1.46 5.91
N LEU A 291 12.97 -2.61 6.54
CA LEU A 291 12.85 -2.72 8.00
C LEU A 291 14.17 -3.21 8.56
N VAL A 292 14.94 -2.27 9.12
CA VAL A 292 16.24 -2.52 9.74
C VAL A 292 16.03 -2.88 11.20
N HIS A 293 16.44 -4.10 11.59
CA HIS A 293 16.38 -4.57 12.98
C HIS A 293 17.79 -4.94 13.47
N PRO A 294 18.25 -4.51 14.67
CA PRO A 294 19.60 -4.79 15.18
C PRO A 294 19.94 -6.28 15.36
N ALA A 295 18.92 -7.14 15.38
CA ALA A 295 19.05 -8.59 15.55
C ALA A 295 19.38 -9.32 14.23
N LEU A 296 19.40 -8.58 13.11
CA LEU A 296 19.66 -9.12 11.78
C LEU A 296 20.85 -8.41 11.16
N ALA A 297 21.71 -9.17 10.48
CA ALA A 297 22.82 -8.60 9.73
C ALA A 297 22.36 -7.80 8.50
N THR A 298 21.19 -8.18 7.96
CA THR A 298 20.59 -7.58 6.77
C THR A 298 19.13 -7.22 7.04
N PRO A 299 18.61 -6.13 6.47
CA PRO A 299 17.24 -5.71 6.73
C PRO A 299 16.24 -6.60 6.01
N PHE A 300 14.99 -6.60 6.49
CA PHE A 300 13.87 -7.07 5.67
C PHE A 300 13.57 -6.03 4.58
N CYS A 301 13.21 -6.50 3.39
CA CYS A 301 12.70 -5.68 2.30
C CYS A 301 11.17 -5.76 2.26
N VAL A 302 10.48 -4.64 2.04
CA VAL A 302 9.04 -4.62 1.78
C VAL A 302 8.79 -4.70 0.29
N ALA A 303 8.47 -5.88 -0.21
CA ALA A 303 8.10 -6.07 -1.61
C ALA A 303 6.61 -5.74 -1.82
N ILE A 304 6.33 -4.91 -2.84
CA ILE A 304 5.00 -4.42 -3.17
C ILE A 304 4.57 -4.98 -4.53
N ASP A 305 3.67 -5.96 -4.53
CA ASP A 305 3.09 -6.53 -5.76
C ASP A 305 1.70 -5.93 -6.01
N ARG A 306 1.53 -5.32 -7.19
CA ARG A 306 0.27 -4.68 -7.60
C ARG A 306 -0.38 -5.53 -8.68
N SER A 307 -1.63 -5.88 -8.42
CA SER A 307 -2.47 -6.68 -9.31
C SER A 307 -3.67 -5.87 -9.79
N PRO A 308 -3.55 -5.10 -10.89
CA PRO A 308 -4.62 -4.23 -11.39
C PRO A 308 -5.91 -4.98 -11.75
N ALA A 309 -5.78 -6.23 -12.20
CA ALA A 309 -6.93 -7.05 -12.60
C ALA A 309 -7.85 -7.45 -11.43
N TRP A 310 -7.36 -7.41 -10.18
CA TRP A 310 -8.17 -7.65 -8.97
C TRP A 310 -8.23 -6.44 -8.05
N SER A 311 -7.72 -5.28 -8.48
CA SER A 311 -7.55 -4.10 -7.63
C SER A 311 -6.88 -4.44 -6.28
N ARG A 312 -5.92 -5.38 -6.32
CA ARG A 312 -5.29 -5.97 -5.15
C ARG A 312 -3.83 -5.52 -5.07
N VAL A 313 -3.38 -5.18 -3.87
CA VAL A 313 -1.98 -4.86 -3.60
C VAL A 313 -1.49 -5.74 -2.45
N GLU A 314 -0.36 -6.37 -2.63
CA GLU A 314 0.28 -7.23 -1.64
C GLU A 314 1.59 -6.59 -1.18
N TYR A 315 1.74 -6.40 0.13
CA TYR A 315 2.95 -5.94 0.78
C TYR A 315 3.52 -7.12 1.57
N THR A 316 4.70 -7.58 1.21
CA THR A 316 5.36 -8.73 1.83
C THR A 316 6.64 -8.30 2.51
N LEU A 317 6.89 -8.79 3.72
CA LEU A 317 8.11 -8.53 4.47
C LEU A 317 9.09 -9.69 4.25
N GLU A 318 9.97 -9.52 3.26
CA GLU A 318 10.87 -10.55 2.75
C GLU A 318 12.28 -10.41 3.34
N HIS A 319 12.97 -11.53 3.50
CA HIS A 319 14.38 -11.56 3.92
C HIS A 319 15.14 -12.51 3.01
N HIS A 320 16.32 -12.13 2.53
CA HIS A 320 17.04 -12.96 1.56
C HIS A 320 17.54 -14.30 2.15
N GLU A 321 17.68 -14.39 3.48
CA GLU A 321 18.07 -15.64 4.16
C GLU A 321 16.89 -16.58 4.42
N SER A 322 15.64 -16.13 4.21
CA SER A 322 14.45 -16.92 4.45
C SER A 322 13.62 -17.05 3.17
N PRO A 323 13.29 -18.27 2.71
CA PRO A 323 12.38 -18.45 1.58
C PRO A 323 10.93 -18.08 1.91
N GLN A 324 10.59 -17.92 3.18
CA GLN A 324 9.27 -17.51 3.66
C GLN A 324 9.32 -16.06 4.14
N HIS A 325 8.29 -15.28 3.82
CA HIS A 325 8.11 -13.93 4.34
C HIS A 325 7.66 -13.96 5.80
N LEU A 326 8.11 -12.98 6.58
CA LEU A 326 7.73 -12.83 7.99
C LEU A 326 6.25 -12.43 8.13
N ALA A 327 5.79 -11.54 7.24
CA ALA A 327 4.42 -11.08 7.22
C ALA A 327 3.99 -10.69 5.80
N LYS A 328 2.69 -10.78 5.52
CA LYS A 328 2.08 -10.35 4.26
C LYS A 328 0.78 -9.61 4.52
N LEU A 329 0.69 -8.38 4.03
CA LEU A 329 -0.53 -7.58 4.02
C LEU A 329 -1.11 -7.56 2.61
N THR A 330 -2.34 -8.03 2.47
CA THR A 330 -3.11 -7.95 1.23
C THR A 330 -4.18 -6.88 1.37
N ARG A 331 -4.24 -5.93 0.44
CA ARG A 331 -5.28 -4.89 0.32
C ARG A 331 -6.18 -5.19 -0.87
N ASP A 332 -7.48 -5.07 -0.68
CA ASP A 332 -8.51 -5.42 -1.68
C ASP A 332 -9.08 -4.20 -2.44
N GLY A 333 -8.49 -3.02 -2.25
CA GLY A 333 -8.93 -1.77 -2.89
C GLY A 333 -10.20 -1.15 -2.28
N THR A 334 -10.85 -1.80 -1.32
CA THR A 334 -12.09 -1.31 -0.67
C THR A 334 -11.85 -0.65 0.69
N GLY A 335 -10.58 -0.53 1.09
CA GLY A 335 -10.19 -0.21 2.47
C GLY A 335 -10.14 -1.45 3.38
N GLY A 336 -10.42 -2.64 2.84
CA GLY A 336 -10.32 -3.93 3.51
C GLY A 336 -9.02 -4.68 3.20
N GLY A 337 -8.89 -5.90 3.73
CA GLY A 337 -7.75 -6.74 3.46
C GLY A 337 -7.51 -7.84 4.49
N TRP A 338 -6.32 -8.43 4.42
CA TRP A 338 -5.87 -9.47 5.35
C TRP A 338 -4.39 -9.28 5.66
N LEU A 339 -4.02 -9.43 6.93
CA LEU A 339 -2.64 -9.49 7.38
C LEU A 339 -2.33 -10.91 7.85
N GLU A 340 -1.32 -11.52 7.26
CA GLU A 340 -0.76 -12.81 7.65
C GLU A 340 0.58 -12.58 8.35
N VAL A 341 0.80 -13.20 9.50
CA VAL A 341 2.07 -13.12 10.25
C VAL A 341 2.56 -14.51 10.60
N ASP A 342 3.79 -14.83 10.23
CA ASP A 342 4.42 -16.12 10.49
C ASP A 342 5.27 -16.09 11.76
N THR A 343 4.75 -16.74 12.81
CA THR A 343 5.45 -16.83 14.10
C THR A 343 6.58 -17.86 14.11
N ALA A 344 6.61 -18.81 13.17
CA ALA A 344 7.73 -19.75 13.02
C ALA A 344 8.96 -19.07 12.41
N ILE A 345 8.75 -18.06 11.55
CA ILE A 345 9.82 -17.21 11.06
C ILE A 345 10.23 -16.18 12.11
N ALA A 346 9.25 -15.57 12.80
CA ALA A 346 9.54 -14.61 13.86
C ALA A 346 10.42 -15.19 14.97
N SER A 347 10.23 -16.46 15.35
CA SER A 347 11.02 -17.09 16.42
C SER A 347 12.48 -17.38 16.07
N LYS A 348 12.85 -17.29 14.78
CA LYS A 348 14.24 -17.43 14.32
C LYS A 348 15.06 -16.15 14.51
N VAL A 349 14.39 -15.01 14.67
CA VAL A 349 15.02 -13.72 14.89
C VAL A 349 15.15 -13.48 16.39
N ASP A 350 16.28 -12.94 16.83
CA ASP A 350 16.50 -12.64 18.24
C ASP A 350 15.84 -11.32 18.65
N SER A 351 14.50 -11.31 18.66
CA SER A 351 13.70 -10.19 19.13
C SER A 351 12.41 -10.68 19.77
N PHE A 352 12.03 -10.06 20.89
CA PHE A 352 10.80 -10.35 21.61
C PHE A 352 9.57 -9.65 21.02
N PHE A 353 9.74 -8.50 20.36
CA PHE A 353 8.64 -7.65 19.90
C PHE A 353 8.54 -7.51 18.38
N LEU A 354 9.29 -8.34 17.63
CA LEU A 354 9.35 -8.29 16.17
C LEU A 354 7.98 -8.36 15.48
N VAL A 355 7.03 -9.11 16.04
CA VAL A 355 5.66 -9.24 15.49
C VAL A 355 4.97 -7.88 15.44
N ASP A 356 5.00 -7.12 16.54
CA ASP A 356 4.36 -5.80 16.62
C ASP A 356 5.04 -4.81 15.67
N VAL A 357 6.37 -4.88 15.58
CA VAL A 357 7.19 -4.07 14.67
C VAL A 357 6.84 -4.36 13.20
N ALA A 358 6.74 -5.63 12.81
CA ALA A 358 6.40 -6.03 11.44
C ALA A 358 4.98 -5.61 11.06
N VAL A 359 4.01 -5.77 11.98
CA VAL A 359 2.63 -5.31 11.80
C VAL A 359 2.58 -3.79 11.58
N ALA A 360 3.28 -3.02 12.43
CA ALA A 360 3.36 -1.57 12.30
C ALA A 360 3.99 -1.17 10.96
N ALA A 361 5.13 -1.76 10.60
CA ALA A 361 5.85 -1.46 9.36
C ALA A 361 4.97 -1.65 8.12
N LEU A 362 4.31 -2.82 7.97
CA LEU A 362 3.48 -3.10 6.79
C LEU A 362 2.26 -2.18 6.71
N LEU A 363 1.60 -1.88 7.83
CA LEU A 363 0.47 -0.96 7.84
C LEU A 363 0.88 0.47 7.51
N LEU A 364 2.05 0.92 7.98
CA LEU A 364 2.58 2.25 7.66
C LEU A 364 2.96 2.38 6.19
N VAL A 365 3.63 1.36 5.62
CA VAL A 365 3.96 1.35 4.19
C VAL A 365 2.71 1.29 3.33
N ALA A 366 1.70 0.49 3.68
CA ALA A 366 0.45 0.47 2.95
C ALA A 366 -0.31 1.81 3.06
N ALA A 367 -0.31 2.43 4.25
CA ALA A 367 -0.96 3.73 4.45
C ALA A 367 -0.26 4.88 3.72
N SER A 368 1.07 4.83 3.55
CA SER A 368 1.81 5.81 2.74
C SER A 368 1.62 5.54 1.25
N ASP A 369 1.66 4.28 0.82
CA ASP A 369 1.47 3.90 -0.58
C ASP A 369 0.08 4.30 -1.07
N GLU A 370 -0.98 4.10 -0.29
CA GLU A 370 -2.35 4.50 -0.65
C GLU A 370 -2.52 6.01 -0.81
N LYS A 371 -1.76 6.81 -0.05
CA LYS A 371 -1.76 8.27 -0.20
C LYS A 371 -1.04 8.70 -1.48
N ASN A 372 -0.01 7.95 -1.87
CA ASN A 372 0.84 8.27 -3.02
C ASN A 372 0.31 7.67 -4.33
N ALA A 373 -0.44 6.58 -4.26
CA ALA A 373 -1.13 5.95 -5.38
C ALA A 373 -2.26 6.87 -5.85
N LYS A 374 -1.94 7.77 -6.79
CA LYS A 374 -2.93 8.56 -7.52
C LYS A 374 -3.93 7.59 -8.15
N VAL A 375 -5.14 7.53 -7.59
CA VAL A 375 -6.26 6.80 -8.19
C VAL A 375 -6.42 7.35 -9.61
N GLU A 376 -6.09 6.55 -10.62
CA GLU A 376 -6.42 6.83 -12.01
C GLU A 376 -7.95 6.90 -12.10
N THR A 377 -8.48 8.12 -11.94
CA THR A 377 -9.90 8.38 -12.12
C THR A 377 -10.16 8.28 -13.60
N PHE A 378 -10.49 7.08 -14.05
CA PHE A 378 -10.86 6.83 -15.43
C PHE A 378 -12.09 7.68 -15.73
N GLU A 379 -11.94 8.70 -16.57
CA GLU A 379 -13.10 9.47 -17.03
C GLU A 379 -14.08 8.49 -17.70
N PRO A 380 -15.38 8.55 -17.36
CA PRO A 380 -16.35 7.69 -17.99
C PRO A 380 -16.28 7.90 -19.51
N PRO A 381 -16.37 6.82 -20.32
CA PRO A 381 -16.28 6.94 -21.76
C PRO A 381 -17.31 7.98 -22.25
N PRO A 382 -16.92 8.87 -23.19
CA PRO A 382 -17.76 9.97 -23.62
C PRO A 382 -19.11 9.44 -24.09
N ALA A 383 -20.19 9.98 -23.53
CA ALA A 383 -21.54 9.59 -23.89
C ALA A 383 -21.73 9.69 -25.42
N PRO A 384 -22.38 8.70 -26.07
CA PRO A 384 -22.64 8.76 -27.49
C PRO A 384 -23.37 10.07 -27.85
N ARG A 385 -22.87 10.78 -28.86
CA ARG A 385 -23.54 11.97 -29.38
C ARG A 385 -24.86 11.53 -30.02
N GLU A 386 -25.98 12.00 -29.48
CA GLU A 386 -27.28 11.78 -30.11
C GLU A 386 -27.31 12.42 -31.52
N PRO A 387 -27.81 11.70 -32.54
CA PRO A 387 -27.91 12.25 -33.88
C PRO A 387 -28.95 13.37 -33.92
N ALA A 388 -28.52 14.54 -34.39
CA ALA A 388 -29.39 15.67 -34.65
C ALA A 388 -30.38 15.30 -35.77
N GLY A 389 -31.66 15.19 -35.45
CA GLY A 389 -32.69 14.86 -36.42
C GLY A 389 -34.10 15.29 -36.00
N ALA A 390 -34.52 16.43 -36.55
CA ALA A 390 -35.90 16.82 -36.89
C ALA A 390 -36.94 17.11 -35.78
N GLY A 391 -37.22 18.41 -35.62
CA GLY A 391 -38.59 18.94 -35.69
C GLY A 391 -39.33 19.14 -34.36
N GLY A 392 -39.44 20.39 -33.92
CA GLY A 392 -40.40 20.76 -32.87
C GLY A 392 -40.09 22.08 -32.19
N GLU A 393 -40.83 23.11 -32.57
CA GLU A 393 -40.85 24.48 -32.06
C GLU A 393 -40.47 24.67 -30.58
N ARG A 394 -39.60 25.65 -30.31
CA ARG A 394 -39.91 26.80 -29.43
C ARG A 394 -38.72 27.76 -29.39
N ARG A 395 -38.95 28.94 -29.96
CA ARG A 395 -38.23 30.17 -29.62
C ARG A 395 -38.23 30.30 -28.10
N LEU A 396 -37.05 30.48 -27.49
CA LEU A 396 -36.73 31.32 -26.33
C LEU A 396 -35.48 30.79 -25.59
N SER A 397 -34.27 30.93 -26.16
CA SER A 397 -33.01 30.82 -25.38
C SER A 397 -31.76 31.40 -26.07
N ARG A 398 -31.90 32.17 -27.15
CA ARG A 398 -30.75 32.68 -27.93
C ARG A 398 -29.91 33.77 -27.23
N ARG A 399 -30.23 34.15 -25.99
CA ARG A 399 -29.52 35.20 -25.24
C ARG A 399 -28.52 34.65 -24.19
N GLU A 400 -28.62 33.39 -23.79
CA GLU A 400 -27.67 32.79 -22.82
C GLU A 400 -26.48 32.07 -23.46
N GLU A 401 -26.63 31.51 -24.67
CA GLU A 401 -25.53 30.82 -25.35
C GLU A 401 -24.39 31.75 -25.79
N LYS A 402 -24.70 33.00 -26.14
CA LYS A 402 -23.69 33.99 -26.56
C LYS A 402 -22.79 34.44 -25.39
N LYS A 403 -23.29 34.35 -24.15
CA LYS A 403 -22.52 34.69 -22.93
C LYS A 403 -21.61 33.53 -22.49
N LYS A 404 -22.01 32.28 -22.74
CA LYS A 404 -21.18 31.09 -22.48
C LYS A 404 -20.04 30.91 -23.49
N ARG A 405 -20.25 31.25 -24.78
CA ARG A 405 -19.18 31.20 -25.81
C ARG A 405 -18.10 32.26 -25.63
N ALA A 406 -18.44 33.46 -25.13
CA ALA A 406 -17.45 34.50 -24.83
C ALA A 406 -16.57 34.14 -23.61
N ALA A 407 -17.12 33.45 -22.61
CA ALA A 407 -16.36 32.98 -21.44
C ALA A 407 -15.41 31.81 -21.76
N ALA A 408 -15.75 30.97 -22.76
CA ALA A 408 -14.90 29.87 -23.21
C ALA A 408 -13.71 30.33 -24.08
N ALA A 409 -13.87 31.42 -24.84
CA ALA A 409 -12.80 32.00 -25.65
C ALA A 409 -11.74 32.72 -24.81
N ALA A 410 -12.14 33.35 -23.69
CA ALA A 410 -11.21 34.02 -22.77
C ALA A 410 -10.31 33.05 -21.98
N LYS A 411 -10.66 31.76 -21.90
CA LYS A 411 -9.85 30.72 -21.23
C LYS A 411 -8.82 30.04 -22.13
N ARG A 412 -8.71 30.45 -23.40
CA ARG A 412 -7.92 29.72 -24.42
C ARG A 412 -6.79 30.54 -25.04
N GLY A 413 -6.23 31.50 -24.29
CA GLY A 413 -5.12 32.31 -24.73
C GLY A 413 -4.20 32.70 -23.58
N LYS A 414 -3.38 31.76 -23.10
CA LYS A 414 -2.03 32.03 -22.57
C LYS A 414 -1.27 30.72 -22.42
N MET A 415 -0.47 30.41 -23.42
CA MET A 415 0.56 29.39 -23.40
C MET A 415 1.82 30.05 -23.97
N GLU A 416 2.74 30.37 -23.07
CA GLU A 416 4.11 30.90 -23.19
C GLU A 416 4.49 31.10 -21.71
N GLU A 417 5.61 30.71 -21.13
CA GLU A 417 6.84 30.02 -21.53
C GLU A 417 7.46 29.62 -20.18
N PHE A 418 8.30 28.59 -20.16
CA PHE A 418 8.80 27.97 -18.94
C PHE A 418 10.02 28.75 -18.42
N GLU A 419 9.83 29.63 -17.43
CA GLU A 419 10.90 30.09 -16.54
C GLU A 419 10.47 29.87 -15.08
N VAL A 420 11.35 29.20 -14.35
CA VAL A 420 11.17 28.72 -12.97
C VAL A 420 11.34 29.91 -12.03
N ASP A 421 10.26 30.34 -11.39
CA ASP A 421 10.28 31.35 -10.34
C ASP A 421 9.96 30.71 -8.98
N ILE A 422 10.93 30.77 -8.07
CA ILE A 422 10.84 30.28 -6.69
C ILE A 422 10.21 31.41 -5.86
N GLU A 423 8.88 31.52 -5.86
CA GLU A 423 8.10 32.24 -4.84
C GLU A 423 6.58 32.05 -5.06
N SER A 424 5.94 31.10 -4.36
CA SER A 424 4.48 31.16 -4.12
C SER A 424 4.01 30.25 -2.98
N GLN A 425 4.11 30.74 -1.73
CA GLN A 425 3.46 30.14 -0.54
C GLN A 425 2.05 30.70 -0.24
N ASP A 426 1.53 31.65 -1.03
CA ASP A 426 0.25 32.33 -0.73
C ASP A 426 -1.01 31.68 -1.35
N LEU A 427 -0.86 30.70 -2.25
CA LEU A 427 -1.99 30.13 -3.00
C LEU A 427 -2.79 29.07 -2.22
N SER A 428 -2.21 28.48 -1.17
CA SER A 428 -2.88 27.50 -0.30
C SER A 428 -3.91 28.14 0.63
N PHE A 429 -3.66 29.38 1.07
CA PHE A 429 -4.57 30.13 1.95
C PHE A 429 -5.84 30.59 1.23
N ALA A 430 -5.71 31.05 -0.02
CA ALA A 430 -6.85 31.52 -0.82
C ALA A 430 -7.83 30.37 -1.14
N LYS A 431 -7.32 29.15 -1.36
CA LYS A 431 -8.15 27.96 -1.62
C LYS A 431 -8.90 27.49 -0.37
N LEU A 432 -8.29 27.64 0.81
CA LEU A 432 -8.90 27.31 2.11
C LEU A 432 -9.96 28.35 2.52
N GLU A 433 -9.74 29.63 2.19
CA GLU A 433 -10.72 30.70 2.42
C GLU A 433 -11.95 30.58 1.50
N GLN A 434 -11.77 30.09 0.27
CA GLN A 434 -12.88 29.82 -0.67
C GLN A 434 -13.77 28.66 -0.19
N VAL A 435 -13.18 27.55 0.26
CA VAL A 435 -13.90 26.40 0.82
C VAL A 435 -14.61 26.77 2.14
N GLY A 436 -14.00 27.63 2.95
CA GLY A 436 -14.62 28.19 4.16
C GLY A 436 -15.81 29.12 3.90
N LYS A 437 -15.86 29.82 2.76
CA LYS A 437 -17.00 30.65 2.35
C LYS A 437 -18.18 29.80 1.85
N GLU A 438 -17.92 28.78 1.04
CA GLU A 438 -18.97 27.90 0.50
C GLU A 438 -19.69 27.05 1.56
N THR A 439 -18.97 26.69 2.63
CA THR A 439 -19.55 25.97 3.77
C THR A 439 -20.40 26.87 4.67
N ARG A 440 -20.03 28.15 4.81
CA ARG A 440 -20.81 29.15 5.59
C ARG A 440 -22.15 29.51 4.95
N ASP A 441 -22.25 29.48 3.63
CA ASP A 441 -23.49 29.77 2.90
C ASP A 441 -24.50 28.60 2.91
N LYS A 442 -24.09 27.41 3.36
CA LYS A 442 -24.96 26.23 3.47
C LYS A 442 -25.55 26.00 4.87
N MET A 443 -25.21 26.84 5.86
CA MET A 443 -25.67 26.67 7.24
C MET A 443 -26.92 27.50 7.58
N PRO A 444 -27.84 26.98 8.41
CA PRO A 444 -29.03 27.70 8.88
C PRO A 444 -28.68 28.96 9.68
N TRP A 445 -29.55 29.97 9.61
CA TRP A 445 -29.33 31.33 10.10
C TRP A 445 -28.72 31.48 11.52
N PRO A 446 -29.12 30.72 12.57
CA PRO A 446 -28.55 30.89 13.90
C PRO A 446 -27.06 30.51 14.00
N LEU A 447 -26.57 29.55 13.20
CA LEU A 447 -25.16 29.19 13.18
C LEU A 447 -24.30 30.30 12.56
N ARG A 448 -24.83 31.05 11.59
CA ARG A 448 -24.13 32.20 10.98
C ARG A 448 -23.91 33.34 11.99
N ALA A 449 -24.87 33.54 12.89
CA ALA A 449 -24.73 34.52 13.97
C ALA A 449 -23.64 34.09 14.97
N ALA A 450 -23.62 32.81 15.35
CA ALA A 450 -22.59 32.26 16.24
C ALA A 450 -21.16 32.42 15.67
N PHE A 451 -20.95 32.13 14.38
CA PHE A 451 -19.65 32.34 13.73
C PHE A 451 -19.21 33.81 13.68
N LYS A 452 -20.16 34.76 13.53
CA LYS A 452 -19.84 36.19 13.58
C LYS A 452 -19.43 36.65 14.98
N VAL A 453 -20.13 36.17 16.02
CA VAL A 453 -19.77 36.43 17.41
C VAL A 453 -18.40 35.86 17.73
N LEU A 454 -18.14 34.61 17.33
CA LEU A 454 -16.83 33.96 17.55
C LEU A 454 -15.68 34.70 16.85
N SER A 455 -15.91 35.17 15.62
CA SER A 455 -14.91 35.97 14.88
C SER A 455 -14.66 37.34 15.53
N ALA A 456 -15.68 37.97 16.11
CA ALA A 456 -15.54 39.22 16.85
C ALA A 456 -14.76 39.03 18.16
N VAL A 457 -15.04 37.96 18.91
CA VAL A 457 -14.30 37.59 20.13
C VAL A 457 -12.84 37.30 19.82
N PHE A 458 -12.55 36.56 18.75
CA PHE A 458 -11.19 36.29 18.30
C PHE A 458 -10.42 37.59 17.96
N LYS A 459 -11.05 38.51 17.22
CA LYS A 459 -10.45 39.82 16.91
C LYS A 459 -10.19 40.65 18.16
N CYS A 460 -11.09 40.61 19.15
CA CYS A 460 -10.89 41.28 20.43
C CYS A 460 -9.69 40.70 21.19
N PHE A 461 -9.55 39.37 21.21
CA PHE A 461 -8.40 38.69 21.83
C PHE A 461 -7.07 39.08 21.19
N VAL A 462 -6.99 39.09 19.85
CA VAL A 462 -5.79 39.51 19.12
C VAL A 462 -5.46 40.99 19.42
N TRP A 463 -6.48 41.85 19.49
CA TRP A 463 -6.28 43.25 19.88
C TRP A 463 -5.75 43.39 21.32
N ALA A 464 -6.30 42.65 22.28
CA ALA A 464 -5.84 42.67 23.67
C ALA A 464 -4.38 42.18 23.79
N LEU A 465 -4.03 41.07 23.10
CA LEU A 465 -2.67 40.54 23.04
C LEU A 465 -1.68 41.53 22.45
N THR A 466 -2.03 42.18 21.33
CA THR A 466 -1.14 43.18 20.71
C THR A 466 -0.92 44.41 21.60
N LEU A 467 -1.93 44.81 22.39
CA LEU A 467 -1.82 45.88 23.38
C LEU A 467 -0.94 45.47 24.57
N ALA A 468 -1.09 44.24 25.06
CA ALA A 468 -0.25 43.67 26.11
C ALA A 468 1.22 43.59 25.69
N PHE A 469 1.51 43.13 24.47
CA PHE A 469 2.88 43.09 23.93
C PHE A 469 3.48 44.49 23.79
N LYS A 470 2.69 45.49 23.35
CA LYS A 470 3.14 46.88 23.29
C LYS A 470 3.45 47.46 24.67
N ALA A 471 2.63 47.15 25.67
CA ALA A 471 2.86 47.56 27.06
C ALA A 471 4.13 46.89 27.62
N LEU A 472 4.30 45.58 27.42
CA LEU A 472 5.48 44.85 27.86
C LEU A 472 6.75 45.39 27.20
N ALA A 473 6.72 45.67 25.89
CA ALA A 473 7.83 46.28 25.17
C ALA A 473 8.16 47.69 25.71
N ALA A 474 7.16 48.48 26.11
CA ALA A 474 7.38 49.79 26.72
C ALA A 474 8.03 49.68 28.10
N VAL A 475 7.61 48.70 28.93
CA VAL A 475 8.23 48.43 30.24
C VAL A 475 9.68 47.98 30.08
N ILE A 476 9.94 47.04 29.16
CA ILE A 476 11.31 46.58 28.86
C ILE A 476 12.18 47.74 28.38
N ARG A 477 11.66 48.60 27.49
CA ARG A 477 12.39 49.77 26.99
C ARG A 477 12.63 50.82 28.08
N GLY A 478 11.71 50.97 29.04
CA GLY A 478 11.88 51.81 30.22
C GLY A 478 12.97 51.29 31.15
N LEU A 479 12.93 50.00 31.48
CA LEU A 479 13.93 49.34 32.32
C LEU A 479 15.32 49.36 31.65
N ALA A 480 15.40 49.13 30.34
CA ALA A 480 16.66 49.22 29.59
C ALA A 480 17.28 50.64 29.63
N ARG A 481 16.46 51.69 29.68
CA ARG A 481 16.94 53.07 29.88
C ARG A 481 17.38 53.33 31.33
N CYS A 482 16.74 52.72 32.31
CA CYS A 482 17.13 52.83 33.72
C CYS A 482 18.44 52.07 34.04
N VAL A 483 18.78 51.03 33.28
CA VAL A 483 20.01 50.23 33.44
C VAL A 483 21.18 50.79 32.59
N GLY A 484 21.00 51.92 31.90
CA GLY A 484 22.09 52.60 31.20
C GLY A 484 22.56 51.93 29.92
N VAL A 485 21.77 51.02 29.35
CA VAL A 485 22.09 50.39 28.06
C VAL A 485 21.79 51.40 26.94
N LYS A 486 22.82 52.14 26.51
CA LYS A 486 22.77 52.93 25.28
C LYS A 486 22.58 51.99 24.10
N SER A 487 21.39 51.97 23.50
CA SER A 487 21.19 51.36 22.18
C SER A 487 21.98 52.17 21.17
N LYS A 488 22.90 51.51 20.45
CA LYS A 488 23.35 51.97 19.14
C LYS A 488 22.22 51.82 18.14
#